data_AF-A0A520F8C1-F1
#
_entry.id   AF-A0A520F8C1-F1
#
_cell.length_a   1.000
_cell.length_b   1.000
_cell.length_c   1.000
_cell.angle_alpha   90.00
_cell.angle_beta   90.00
_cell.angle_gamma   90.00
#
_symmetry.space_group_name_H-M   'P 1'
#
loop_
_entity.id
_entity.type
_entity.pdbx_description
1 polymer ?
#
loop_
_entity_poly.entity_id
_entity_poly.type
_entity_poly.pdbx_seq_one_letter_code
_entity_poly.pdbx_strand_id
1 'polypeptide(L)'
;MGMTELGTERATAVPHGSAGQQRRRVIKASAAGTVIEWYDFTLYGLAAALVFGPLYFPGAGSLAGTMAAFGTFAVGLGARPIGGLVFA
;
A
#
# COMPACT_ATOMS: atom_id res chain seq x y z
N MET A 1 -9.82 8.38 59.52
CA MET A 1 -9.04 7.19 59.13
C MET A 1 -9.55 6.76 57.76
N GLY A 2 -8.79 7.02 56.69
CA GLY A 2 -9.22 6.74 55.31
C GLY A 2 -9.09 7.91 54.30
N MET A 3 -8.05 8.73 54.41
CA MET A 3 -7.42 9.37 53.25
C MET A 3 -6.43 8.35 52.66
N THR A 4 -6.13 8.45 51.34
CA THR A 4 -5.22 7.61 50.51
C THR A 4 -5.88 6.32 49.97
N GLU A 5 -6.09 6.10 48.67
CA GLU A 5 -5.16 6.27 47.53
C GLU A 5 -5.93 6.71 46.26
N LEU A 6 -5.58 7.79 45.56
CA LEU A 6 -4.42 7.93 44.66
C LEU A 6 -4.35 6.84 43.57
N GLY A 7 -5.38 6.79 42.75
CA GLY A 7 -5.35 6.18 41.42
C GLY A 7 -5.88 7.15 40.38
N THR A 8 -5.41 8.40 40.39
CA THR A 8 -5.57 9.29 39.23
C THR A 8 -4.83 8.64 38.08
N GLU A 9 -5.52 7.80 37.32
CA GLU A 9 -5.15 7.48 35.95
C GLU A 9 -4.96 8.81 35.25
N ARG A 10 -3.70 9.24 35.16
CA ARG A 10 -3.30 10.27 34.24
C ARG A 10 -3.59 9.68 32.88
N ALA A 11 -4.79 9.94 32.37
CA ALA A 11 -5.09 9.83 30.97
C ALA A 11 -3.95 10.56 30.26
N THR A 12 -3.04 9.77 29.67
CA THR A 12 -1.95 10.30 28.85
C THR A 12 -2.65 10.94 27.67
N ALA A 13 -2.90 12.24 27.77
CA ALA A 13 -3.49 13.01 26.70
C ALA A 13 -2.54 12.91 25.51
N VAL A 14 -2.90 12.08 24.53
CA VAL A 14 -2.17 12.01 23.26
C VAL A 14 -2.25 13.41 22.67
N PRO A 15 -1.11 14.07 22.38
CA PRO A 15 -1.14 15.42 21.83
C PRO A 15 -1.84 15.37 20.47
N HIS A 16 -3.05 15.93 20.40
CA HIS A 16 -3.71 16.13 19.13
C HIS A 16 -3.12 17.41 18.53
N GLY A 17 -2.20 17.26 17.57
CA GLY A 17 -1.68 18.39 16.80
C GLY A 17 -2.84 19.19 16.20
N SER A 18 -2.64 20.49 15.96
CA SER A 18 -3.71 21.34 15.46
C SER A 18 -4.33 20.76 14.19
N ALA A 19 -5.63 21.03 13.92
CA ALA A 19 -6.32 20.50 12.74
C ALA A 19 -5.53 20.71 11.43
N GLY A 20 -4.79 21.84 11.33
CA GLY A 20 -3.88 22.13 10.23
C GLY A 20 -2.65 21.21 10.17
N GLN A 21 -2.03 20.88 11.30
CA GLN A 21 -0.91 19.92 11.37
C GLN A 21 -1.37 18.50 11.00
N GLN A 22 -2.54 18.07 11.50
CA GLN A 22 -3.10 16.76 11.16
C GLN A 22 -3.43 16.65 9.66
N ARG A 23 -4.08 17.67 9.08
CA ARG A 23 -4.39 17.70 7.64
C ARG A 23 -3.13 17.64 6.78
N ARG A 24 -2.08 18.40 7.12
CA ARG A 24 -0.79 18.36 6.42
C ARG A 24 -0.13 16.99 6.53
N ARG A 25 -0.23 16.32 7.67
CA ARG A 25 0.28 14.95 7.86
C ARG A 25 -0.45 13.96 6.96
N VAL A 26 -1.79 13.99 6.94
CA VAL A 26 -2.61 13.11 6.09
C VAL A 26 -2.27 13.31 4.62
N ILE A 27 -2.22 14.55 4.13
CA ILE A 27 -1.88 14.83 2.72
C ILE A 27 -0.50 14.26 2.35
N LYS A 28 0.51 14.47 3.20
CA LYS A 28 1.86 13.92 2.96
C LYS A 28 1.87 12.40 2.95
N ALA A 29 1.18 11.77 3.90
CA ALA A 29 1.09 10.31 3.98
C ALA A 29 0.38 9.73 2.75
N SER A 30 -0.74 10.32 2.33
CA SER A 30 -1.46 9.91 1.12
C SER A 30 -0.61 10.09 -0.13
N ALA A 31 0.07 11.24 -0.29
CA ALA A 31 0.92 11.48 -1.44
C ALA A 31 2.10 10.49 -1.51
N ALA A 32 2.77 10.24 -0.38
CA ALA A 32 3.86 9.27 -0.31
C ALA A 32 3.37 7.85 -0.63
N GLY A 33 2.22 7.46 -0.07
CA GLY A 33 1.57 6.18 -0.37
C GLY A 33 1.27 6.03 -1.87
N THR A 34 0.65 7.04 -2.48
CA THR A 34 0.38 7.06 -3.93
C THR A 34 1.67 6.95 -4.75
N VAL A 35 2.74 7.65 -4.39
CA VAL A 35 4.01 7.54 -5.13
C VAL A 35 4.60 6.14 -5.05
N ILE A 36 4.62 5.52 -3.86
CA ILE A 36 5.13 4.14 -3.69
C ILE A 36 4.30 3.16 -4.51
N GLU A 37 2.98 3.31 -4.46
CA GLU A 37 2.04 2.51 -5.21
C GLU A 37 2.30 2.59 -6.73
N TRP A 38 2.51 3.80 -7.27
CA TRP A 38 2.84 4.01 -8.68
C TRP A 38 4.25 3.51 -9.05
N TYR A 39 5.20 3.65 -8.14
CA TYR A 39 6.57 3.20 -8.33
C TYR A 39 6.61 1.68 -8.56
N ASP A 40 6.03 0.91 -7.63
CA ASP A 40 6.00 -0.56 -7.73
C ASP A 40 5.26 -1.02 -8.99
N PHE A 41 4.15 -0.36 -9.32
CA PHE A 41 3.36 -0.69 -10.50
C PHE A 41 4.07 -0.46 -11.81
N THR A 42 4.78 0.67 -11.91
CA THR A 42 5.59 0.97 -13.07
C THR A 42 6.73 -0.04 -13.20
N LEU A 43 7.39 -0.35 -12.09
CA LEU A 43 8.50 -1.30 -12.07
C LEU A 43 8.04 -2.71 -12.47
N TYR A 44 6.93 -3.19 -11.89
CA TYR A 44 6.35 -4.49 -12.25
C TYR A 44 5.88 -4.52 -13.70
N GLY A 45 5.21 -3.46 -14.18
CA GLY A 45 4.76 -3.36 -15.57
C GLY A 45 5.93 -3.41 -16.57
N LEU A 46 7.02 -2.71 -16.29
CA LEU A 46 8.24 -2.77 -17.09
C LEU A 46 8.89 -4.15 -17.04
N ALA A 47 8.94 -4.78 -15.86
CA ALA A 47 9.46 -6.13 -15.72
C ALA A 47 8.58 -7.16 -16.44
N ALA A 48 7.26 -7.01 -16.43
CA ALA A 48 6.33 -7.83 -17.19
C ALA A 48 6.57 -7.71 -18.70
N ALA A 49 6.82 -6.50 -19.18
CA ALA A 49 7.09 -6.22 -20.59
C ALA A 49 8.45 -6.75 -21.07
N LEU A 50 9.49 -6.67 -20.23
CA LEU A 50 10.88 -6.85 -20.66
C LEU A 50 11.55 -8.12 -20.12
N VAL A 51 11.07 -8.67 -19.01
CA VAL A 51 11.83 -9.64 -18.21
C VAL A 51 11.03 -10.92 -17.92
N PHE A 52 9.75 -10.81 -17.56
CA PHE A 52 9.01 -11.94 -16.99
C PHE A 52 8.61 -13.02 -18.00
N GLY A 53 8.33 -12.66 -19.25
CA GLY A 53 7.92 -13.62 -20.29
C GLY A 53 8.83 -14.86 -20.37
N PRO A 54 10.11 -14.72 -20.72
CA PRO A 54 11.02 -15.86 -20.81
C PRO A 54 11.40 -16.48 -19.46
N LEU A 55 11.37 -15.72 -18.36
CA LEU A 55 11.76 -16.22 -17.03
C LEU A 55 10.69 -17.12 -16.39
N TYR A 56 9.41 -16.75 -16.51
CA TYR A 56 8.31 -17.42 -15.82
C TYR A 56 7.40 -18.21 -16.76
N PHE A 57 7.40 -17.91 -18.07
CA PHE A 57 6.61 -18.62 -19.08
C PHE A 57 7.48 -19.21 -20.20
N PRO A 58 8.52 -20.00 -19.88
CA PRO A 58 9.37 -20.62 -20.89
C PRO A 58 8.55 -21.57 -21.77
N GLY A 59 8.82 -21.58 -23.08
CA GLY A 59 8.14 -22.45 -24.04
C GLY A 59 6.77 -21.95 -24.53
N ALA A 60 6.20 -20.89 -23.93
CA ALA A 60 4.94 -20.28 -24.41
C ALA A 60 5.10 -19.50 -25.74
N GLY A 61 6.33 -19.17 -26.13
CA GLY A 61 6.63 -18.25 -27.22
C GLY A 61 6.55 -16.78 -26.77
N SER A 62 7.24 -15.89 -27.49
CA SER A 62 7.48 -14.50 -27.06
C SER A 62 6.19 -13.71 -26.77
N LEU A 63 5.21 -13.76 -27.67
CA LEU A 63 3.95 -13.04 -27.50
C LEU A 63 3.13 -13.59 -26.32
N ALA A 64 2.89 -14.90 -26.29
CA ALA A 64 2.03 -15.50 -25.26
C ALA A 64 2.66 -15.41 -23.86
N GLY A 65 3.99 -15.55 -23.74
CA GLY A 65 4.70 -15.34 -22.48
C GLY A 65 4.58 -13.90 -21.97
N THR A 66 4.65 -12.91 -22.86
CA THR A 66 4.45 -11.49 -22.51
C THR A 66 3.00 -11.23 -22.09
N MET A 67 2.03 -11.78 -22.80
CA MET A 67 0.60 -11.68 -22.43
C MET A 67 0.31 -12.34 -21.08
N ALA A 68 0.90 -13.49 -20.80
CA ALA A 68 0.78 -14.16 -19.52
C ALA A 68 1.39 -13.32 -18.38
N ALA A 69 2.57 -12.72 -18.60
CA ALA A 69 3.20 -11.80 -17.65
C ALA A 69 2.31 -10.58 -17.35
N PHE A 70 1.74 -9.93 -18.37
CA PHE A 70 0.77 -8.85 -18.15
C PHE A 70 -0.52 -9.34 -17.48
N GLY A 71 -0.94 -10.58 -17.74
CA GLY A 71 -2.05 -11.21 -17.04
C GLY A 71 -1.84 -11.25 -15.53
N THR A 72 -0.63 -11.61 -15.07
CA THR A 72 -0.30 -11.58 -13.64
C THR A 72 -0.32 -10.17 -13.06
N PHE A 73 0.14 -9.16 -13.81
CA PHE A 73 0.03 -7.75 -13.43
C PHE A 73 -1.43 -7.31 -13.27
N ALA A 74 -2.29 -7.72 -14.21
CA ALA A 74 -3.72 -7.41 -14.18
C ALA A 74 -4.44 -8.04 -12.96
N VAL A 75 -4.05 -9.25 -12.55
CA VAL A 75 -4.57 -9.88 -11.33
C VAL A 75 -4.25 -9.04 -10.09
N GLY A 76 -3.01 -8.55 -9.97
CA GLY A 76 -2.60 -7.68 -8.86
C GLY A 76 -3.38 -6.37 -8.80
N LEU A 77 -3.62 -5.73 -9.96
CA LEU A 77 -4.51 -4.57 -10.10
C LEU A 77 -5.94 -4.89 -9.63
N GLY A 78 -6.48 -6.04 -10.07
CA GLY A 78 -7.82 -6.50 -9.71
C GLY A 78 -7.99 -6.83 -8.22
N ALA A 79 -6.91 -7.14 -7.50
CA ALA A 79 -6.96 -7.38 -6.06
C ALA A 79 -7.10 -6.09 -5.22
N ARG A 80 -6.79 -4.91 -5.78
CA ARG A 80 -6.80 -3.64 -5.04
C ARG A 80 -8.16 -3.24 -4.44
N PRO A 81 -9.30 -3.36 -5.16
CA PRO A 81 -10.60 -3.08 -4.57
C PRO A 81 -10.91 -3.97 -3.36
N ILE A 82 -10.40 -5.21 -3.35
CA ILE A 82 -10.56 -6.14 -2.24
C ILE A 82 -9.77 -5.64 -1.03
N GLY A 83 -8.52 -5.23 -1.22
CA GLY A 83 -7.73 -4.60 -0.17
C GLY A 83 -8.39 -3.33 0.37
N GLY A 84 -8.91 -2.47 -0.52
CA GLY A 84 -9.67 -1.29 -0.14
C GLY A 84 -10.91 -1.63 0.70
N LEU A 85 -11.64 -2.69 0.36
CA LEU A 85 -12.82 -3.12 1.13
C LEU A 85 -12.46 -3.68 2.51
N VAL A 86 -11.33 -4.40 2.64
CA VAL A 86 -10.89 -4.99 3.90
C VAL A 86 -10.31 -3.96 4.88
N PHE A 87 -9.65 -2.92 4.35
CA PHE A 87 -8.98 -1.88 5.13
C PHE A 87 -9.72 -0.52 5.11
N ALA A 88 -11.00 -0.50 4.68
CA ALA A 88 -11.90 0.66 4.76
C ALA A 88 -12.52 0.81 6.16
#